data_AF-A0A0A2A2X1-F1
#
_entry.id   AF-A0A0A2A2X1-F1
#
_cell.length_a   1.000
_cell.length_b   1.000
_cell.length_c   1.000
_cell.angle_alpha   90.00
_cell.angle_beta   90.00
_cell.angle_gamma   90.00
#
_symmetry.space_group_name_H-M   'P 1'
#
loop_
_entity.id
_entity.type
_entity.pdbx_description
1 polymer ?
#
loop_
_entity_poly.entity_id
_entity_poly.type
_entity_poly.pdbx_seq_one_letter_code
_entity_poly.pdbx_strand_id
1 'polypeptide(L)'
;MKSDFRYDLVIIGGGISACVFASKYLKNNISKKIALIEIGRGLGGRSSTRISKRFNGWKLNHGAPNFNISNSKNNLLLKSYIDELLENKFIKIDDSDIFFLNQNFNSEKQKKSEFSCGINYLPLGSMSQLAQKIIDSNNLKGKIDFFFETLIVDLKFNNKEWLLTSKNGCEFKSKYLICSTNLLLHKRSLKILNINQIPLRKAIPLNHDKKIDLILNYLSEQSFIPRLSFLIYTNENYSYKDFYSKKQRYFFLRKNLENKYKFERIIFQRQDNNKLGIVVHTKNIEFINSYMNAKHEKVFKQKIITNFNKLFENNSVVNKLTFDDEISIMKWRASQPSGIGVPLSLQFSRKYRIGFCGDWFEGEGFGRIEGSILSALILEEKINGLIK
;
A
#
# COMPACT_ATOMS: atom_id res chain seq x y z
N MET A 1 -6.91 18.08 -25.85
CA MET A 1 -6.00 19.22 -25.57
C MET A 1 -4.83 18.71 -24.75
N LYS A 2 -3.58 18.96 -25.18
CA LYS A 2 -2.41 18.75 -24.32
C LYS A 2 -2.37 19.87 -23.28
N SER A 3 -2.43 19.53 -22.00
CA SER A 3 -2.23 20.47 -20.91
C SER A 3 -0.77 20.41 -20.45
N ASP A 4 -0.13 21.56 -20.34
CA ASP A 4 1.23 21.74 -19.81
C ASP A 4 1.13 22.34 -18.41
N PHE A 5 1.53 21.58 -17.40
CA PHE A 5 1.46 22.00 -16.00
C PHE A 5 2.84 22.23 -15.41
N ARG A 6 3.02 23.27 -14.59
CA ARG A 6 4.30 23.56 -13.92
C ARG A 6 4.15 23.62 -12.41
N TYR A 7 5.04 22.93 -11.69
CA TYR A 7 5.04 22.82 -10.24
C TYR A 7 6.45 23.01 -9.66
N ASP A 8 6.55 23.34 -8.38
CA ASP A 8 7.85 23.31 -7.69
C ASP A 8 8.34 21.87 -7.53
N LEU A 9 7.41 20.96 -7.21
CA LEU A 9 7.69 19.56 -6.93
C LEU A 9 6.55 18.68 -7.46
N VAL A 10 6.90 17.56 -8.09
CA VAL A 10 5.95 16.53 -8.53
C VAL A 10 6.22 15.25 -7.75
N ILE A 11 5.15 14.62 -7.25
CA ILE A 11 5.20 13.31 -6.59
C ILE A 11 4.51 12.28 -7.48
N ILE A 12 5.18 11.18 -7.78
CA ILE A 12 4.60 10.02 -8.46
C ILE A 12 4.21 8.98 -7.42
N GLY A 13 2.94 8.59 -7.42
CA GLY A 13 2.30 7.69 -6.46
C GLY A 13 1.64 8.43 -5.30
N GLY A 14 0.49 7.91 -4.87
CA GLY A 14 -0.37 8.40 -3.80
C GLY A 14 -0.51 7.40 -2.65
N GLY A 15 0.55 6.64 -2.36
CA GLY A 15 0.62 5.75 -1.19
C GLY A 15 0.84 6.53 0.12
N ILE A 16 0.96 5.80 1.24
CA ILE A 16 1.22 6.40 2.55
C ILE A 16 2.51 7.22 2.55
N SER A 17 3.60 6.74 1.94
CA SER A 17 4.86 7.49 1.83
C SER A 17 4.69 8.84 1.14
N ALA A 18 3.89 8.90 0.07
CA ALA A 18 3.59 10.15 -0.62
C ALA A 18 2.81 11.11 0.27
N CYS A 19 1.79 10.63 0.98
CA CYS A 19 0.96 11.45 1.85
C CYS A 19 1.79 12.02 3.01
N VAL A 20 2.61 11.18 3.65
CA VAL A 20 3.53 11.58 4.73
C VAL A 20 4.52 12.63 4.22
N PHE A 21 5.20 12.35 3.09
CA PHE A 21 6.18 13.26 2.51
C PHE A 21 5.54 14.60 2.14
N ALA A 22 4.44 14.59 1.40
CA ALA A 22 3.77 15.81 0.93
C ALA A 22 3.34 16.70 2.10
N SER A 23 2.72 16.09 3.12
CA SER A 23 2.26 16.78 4.32
C SER A 23 3.41 17.46 5.06
N LYS A 24 4.50 16.73 5.32
CA LYS A 24 5.68 17.28 6.01
C LYS A 24 6.42 18.32 5.18
N TYR A 25 6.64 18.04 3.90
CA TYR A 25 7.31 18.97 2.99
C TYR A 25 6.58 20.32 2.96
N LEU A 26 5.26 20.32 2.81
CA LEU A 26 4.48 21.54 2.73
C LEU A 26 4.33 22.26 4.07
N LYS A 27 4.40 21.55 5.21
CA LYS A 27 4.52 22.18 6.53
C LYS A 27 5.75 23.11 6.59
N ASN A 28 6.84 22.70 5.97
CA ASN A 28 8.10 23.46 5.93
C ASN A 28 8.23 24.39 4.70
N ASN A 29 7.35 24.26 3.71
CA ASN A 29 7.45 24.94 2.41
C ASN A 29 6.09 25.50 1.93
N ILE A 30 5.42 26.29 2.78
CA ILE A 30 4.01 26.72 2.61
C ILE A 30 3.75 27.48 1.29
N SER A 31 4.76 28.14 0.71
CA SER A 31 4.62 28.88 -0.56
C SER A 31 4.63 27.98 -1.80
N LYS A 32 5.14 26.74 -1.69
CA LYS A 32 5.35 25.85 -2.84
C LYS A 32 4.05 25.21 -3.33
N LYS A 33 3.98 24.99 -4.64
CA LYS A 33 2.89 24.24 -5.27
C LYS A 33 3.39 22.87 -5.72
N ILE A 34 2.66 21.82 -5.36
CA ILE A 34 3.02 20.45 -5.72
C ILE A 34 1.92 19.78 -6.55
N ALA A 35 2.31 18.84 -7.38
CA ALA A 35 1.39 17.90 -8.00
C ALA A 35 1.61 16.50 -7.43
N LEU A 36 0.52 15.79 -7.14
CA LEU A 36 0.55 14.38 -6.79
C LEU A 36 -0.17 13.60 -7.89
N ILE A 37 0.57 12.72 -8.56
CA ILE A 37 0.11 11.95 -9.70
C ILE A 37 -0.04 10.48 -9.29
N GLU A 38 -1.25 9.95 -9.35
CA GLU A 38 -1.60 8.59 -8.94
C GLU A 38 -2.39 7.88 -10.04
N ILE A 39 -2.02 6.62 -10.30
CA ILE A 39 -2.68 5.79 -11.32
C ILE A 39 -4.06 5.31 -10.86
N GLY A 40 -4.25 5.14 -9.56
CA GLY A 40 -5.52 4.82 -8.94
C GLY A 40 -6.48 6.00 -8.90
N ARG A 41 -7.72 5.70 -8.49
CA ARG A 41 -8.83 6.67 -8.35
C ARG A 41 -8.78 7.49 -7.05
N GLY A 42 -7.74 7.32 -6.26
CA GLY A 42 -7.63 7.92 -4.93
C GLY A 42 -6.36 7.49 -4.21
N LEU A 43 -6.16 8.06 -3.02
CA LEU A 43 -4.99 7.83 -2.18
C LEU A 43 -5.02 6.48 -1.45
N GLY A 44 -3.85 6.10 -0.94
CA GLY A 44 -3.61 4.94 -0.08
C GLY A 44 -2.75 3.87 -0.74
N GLY A 45 -2.74 3.76 -2.07
CA GLY A 45 -1.96 2.75 -2.79
C GLY A 45 -2.29 1.33 -2.29
N ARG A 46 -1.30 0.64 -1.70
CA ARG A 46 -1.49 -0.69 -1.08
C ARG A 46 -2.27 -0.68 0.24
N SER A 47 -2.55 0.49 0.77
CA SER A 47 -3.42 0.72 1.93
C SER A 47 -4.80 1.21 1.49
N SER A 48 -5.22 0.94 0.25
CA SER A 48 -6.50 1.42 -0.24
C SER A 48 -7.69 0.63 0.31
N THR A 49 -8.80 1.34 0.40
CA THR A 49 -10.12 0.82 0.77
C THR A 49 -11.00 0.76 -0.46
N ARG A 50 -11.68 -0.37 -0.67
CA ARG A 50 -12.69 -0.53 -1.72
C ARG A 50 -14.00 -0.01 -1.18
N ILE A 51 -14.47 1.08 -1.77
CA ILE A 51 -15.84 1.54 -1.62
C ILE A 51 -16.66 0.89 -2.72
N SER A 52 -17.64 0.05 -2.36
CA SER A 52 -18.47 -0.64 -3.34
C SER A 52 -19.55 0.30 -3.89
N LYS A 53 -19.63 0.40 -5.23
CA LYS A 53 -20.75 1.09 -5.90
C LYS A 53 -22.00 0.21 -5.98
N ARG A 54 -21.83 -1.12 -6.03
CA ARG A 54 -22.92 -2.09 -6.13
C ARG A 54 -23.57 -2.38 -4.77
N PHE A 55 -22.75 -2.36 -3.71
CA PHE A 55 -23.19 -2.67 -2.35
C PHE A 55 -23.01 -1.41 -1.49
N ASN A 56 -24.05 -0.60 -1.38
CA ASN A 56 -23.97 0.65 -0.63
C ASN A 56 -23.59 0.40 0.84
N GLY A 57 -22.79 1.31 1.42
CA GLY A 57 -22.29 1.20 2.79
C GLY A 57 -21.06 0.29 2.98
N TRP A 58 -20.64 -0.46 1.96
CA TRP A 58 -19.47 -1.35 2.06
C TRP A 58 -18.14 -0.65 1.75
N LYS A 59 -17.23 -0.68 2.72
CA LYS A 59 -15.87 -0.13 2.69
C LYS A 59 -14.89 -1.17 3.23
N LEU A 60 -14.21 -1.88 2.34
CA LEU A 60 -13.29 -2.96 2.72
C LEU A 60 -11.84 -2.58 2.45
N ASN A 61 -11.02 -2.55 3.49
CA ASN A 61 -9.57 -2.43 3.36
C ASN A 61 -9.03 -3.72 2.73
N HIS A 62 -8.59 -3.67 1.48
CA HIS A 62 -8.29 -4.88 0.70
C HIS A 62 -6.80 -5.10 0.44
N GLY A 63 -5.94 -4.19 0.91
CA GLY A 63 -4.50 -4.37 0.92
C GLY A 63 -3.98 -4.58 2.34
N ALA A 64 -3.45 -3.53 2.96
CA ALA A 64 -3.18 -3.50 4.39
C ALA A 64 -4.48 -3.14 5.16
N PRO A 65 -5.00 -4.02 6.03
CA PRO A 65 -6.22 -3.75 6.80
C PRO A 65 -5.98 -2.88 8.05
N ASN A 66 -4.74 -2.89 8.52
CA ASN A 66 -4.18 -2.20 9.67
C ASN A 66 -2.70 -1.92 9.38
N PHE A 67 -1.97 -1.40 10.36
CA PHE A 67 -0.51 -1.41 10.31
C PHE A 67 0.09 -1.58 11.69
N ASN A 68 1.33 -2.03 11.73
CA ASN A 68 2.08 -2.25 12.95
C ASN A 68 3.39 -1.46 12.94
N ILE A 69 3.77 -0.95 14.11
CA ILE A 69 5.01 -0.21 14.33
C ILE A 69 5.85 -0.98 15.34
N SER A 70 7.01 -1.47 14.90
CA SER A 70 7.97 -2.17 15.76
C SER A 70 8.87 -1.18 16.49
N ASN A 71 9.46 -0.22 15.77
CA ASN A 71 10.37 0.81 16.28
C ASN A 71 11.41 0.30 17.32
N SER A 72 11.95 -0.90 17.12
CA SER A 72 12.90 -1.55 18.04
C SER A 72 14.21 -0.77 18.19
N LYS A 73 14.54 0.10 17.24
CA LYS A 73 15.70 1.00 17.30
C LYS A 73 15.41 2.35 18.00
N ASN A 74 14.24 2.53 18.61
CA ASN A 74 13.85 3.78 19.27
C ASN A 74 14.02 5.02 18.39
N ASN A 75 13.65 4.92 17.10
CA ASN A 75 13.73 6.04 16.19
C ASN A 75 12.74 7.14 16.63
N LEU A 76 13.29 8.28 17.06
CA LEU A 76 12.51 9.41 17.60
C LEU A 76 11.63 10.07 16.54
N LEU A 77 12.09 10.14 15.29
CA LEU A 77 11.35 10.72 14.17
C LEU A 77 10.07 9.91 13.90
N LEU A 78 10.20 8.58 13.85
CA LEU A 78 9.06 7.67 13.71
C LEU A 78 8.14 7.77 14.92
N LYS A 79 8.68 7.70 16.15
CA LYS A 79 7.89 7.76 17.38
C LYS A 79 7.05 9.04 17.43
N SER A 80 7.69 10.20 17.27
CA SER A 80 7.01 11.51 17.32
C SER A 80 5.91 11.61 16.27
N TYR A 81 6.13 11.05 15.07
CA TYR A 81 5.11 11.05 14.04
C TYR A 81 3.93 10.13 14.34
N ILE A 82 4.16 8.96 14.94
CA ILE A 82 3.08 8.08 15.37
C ILE A 82 2.28 8.71 16.51
N ASP A 83 2.95 9.37 17.45
CA ASP A 83 2.30 10.14 18.53
C ASP A 83 1.41 11.26 17.95
N GLU A 84 1.90 12.01 16.95
CA GLU A 84 1.10 13.01 16.22
C GLU A 84 -0.15 12.41 15.56
N LEU A 85 -0.07 11.21 14.96
CA LEU A 85 -1.24 10.54 14.37
C LEU A 85 -2.27 10.11 15.43
N LEU A 86 -1.81 9.72 16.63
CA LEU A 86 -2.67 9.36 17.76
C LEU A 86 -3.36 10.60 18.34
N GLU A 87 -2.61 11.67 18.59
CA GLU A 87 -3.11 12.95 19.11
C GLU A 87 -4.17 13.56 18.19
N ASN A 88 -3.93 13.53 16.87
CA ASN A 88 -4.89 14.00 15.86
C ASN A 88 -6.09 13.05 15.65
N LYS A 89 -6.15 11.93 16.38
CA LYS A 89 -7.22 10.93 16.25
C LYS A 89 -7.34 10.43 14.80
N PHE A 90 -6.20 10.22 14.14
CA PHE A 90 -6.18 9.60 12.81
C PHE A 90 -6.14 8.08 12.93
N ILE A 91 -5.44 7.61 13.96
CA ILE A 91 -5.27 6.20 14.29
C ILE A 91 -5.60 5.96 15.77
N LYS A 92 -5.78 4.69 16.12
CA LYS A 92 -5.86 4.20 17.50
C LYS A 92 -5.12 2.87 17.60
N ILE A 93 -4.79 2.45 18.81
CA ILE A 93 -4.29 1.09 19.05
C ILE A 93 -5.37 0.09 18.61
N ASP A 94 -4.95 -0.92 17.87
CA ASP A 94 -5.82 -2.02 17.44
C ASP A 94 -6.05 -2.98 18.60
N ASP A 95 -7.27 -3.00 19.12
CA ASP A 95 -7.72 -3.86 20.20
C ASP A 95 -8.31 -5.19 19.71
N SER A 96 -8.31 -5.44 18.41
CA SER A 96 -8.94 -6.62 17.79
C SER A 96 -8.28 -7.95 18.17
N ASP A 97 -9.07 -9.02 18.17
CA ASP A 97 -8.56 -10.37 18.39
C ASP A 97 -7.80 -10.88 17.15
N ILE A 98 -6.67 -11.55 17.40
CA ILE A 98 -5.83 -12.17 16.38
C ILE A 98 -5.74 -13.68 16.67
N PHE A 99 -6.14 -14.49 15.70
CA PHE A 99 -6.05 -15.94 15.74
C PHE A 99 -4.96 -16.42 14.77
N PHE A 100 -4.10 -17.33 15.25
CA PHE A 100 -3.16 -18.07 14.41
C PHE A 100 -3.65 -19.50 14.27
N LEU A 101 -4.20 -19.84 13.11
CA LEU A 101 -4.82 -21.14 12.85
C LEU A 101 -3.75 -22.21 12.56
N ASN A 102 -3.84 -23.33 13.30
CA ASN A 102 -3.06 -24.57 13.12
C ASN A 102 -4.00 -25.78 12.91
N GLN A 103 -3.45 -26.99 12.76
CA GLN A 103 -4.23 -28.21 12.52
C GLN A 103 -5.23 -28.55 13.64
N ASN A 104 -4.93 -28.18 14.90
CA ASN A 104 -5.78 -28.47 16.05
C ASN A 104 -6.81 -27.37 16.31
N PHE A 105 -6.85 -26.32 15.49
CA PHE A 105 -7.76 -25.16 15.54
C PHE A 105 -7.88 -24.43 16.91
N ASN A 106 -7.13 -24.88 17.91
CA ASN A 106 -7.18 -24.43 19.28
C ASN A 106 -5.81 -23.86 19.68
N SER A 107 -5.86 -22.56 20.00
CA SER A 107 -4.90 -21.82 20.85
C SER A 107 -3.40 -21.99 20.57
N GLU A 108 -2.80 -20.98 19.94
CA GLU A 108 -1.48 -20.51 20.36
C GLU A 108 -1.53 -18.98 20.47
N LYS A 109 -1.31 -18.45 21.68
CA LYS A 109 -1.40 -17.01 21.98
C LYS A 109 -0.20 -16.20 21.52
N GLN A 110 0.91 -16.76 21.03
CA GLN A 110 2.07 -15.94 20.66
C GLN A 110 3.05 -16.66 19.72
N LYS A 111 3.06 -16.26 18.44
CA LYS A 111 4.27 -16.18 17.60
C LYS A 111 4.19 -14.92 16.73
N LYS A 112 5.31 -14.20 16.63
CA LYS A 112 5.42 -12.93 15.89
C LYS A 112 5.21 -13.16 14.39
N SER A 113 4.11 -12.65 13.83
CA SER A 113 4.01 -12.42 12.39
C SER A 113 4.64 -11.06 12.06
N GLU A 114 5.14 -10.89 10.84
CA GLU A 114 5.55 -9.57 10.33
C GLU A 114 4.41 -8.54 10.41
N PHE A 115 3.15 -9.01 10.35
CA PHE A 115 1.92 -8.23 10.42
C PHE A 115 1.42 -7.96 11.86
N SER A 116 2.07 -8.53 12.87
CA SER A 116 1.68 -8.38 14.28
C SER A 116 2.86 -8.02 15.18
N CYS A 117 3.98 -7.58 14.59
CA CYS A 117 5.20 -7.26 15.31
C CYS A 117 5.16 -5.81 15.82
N GLY A 118 5.32 -5.61 17.13
CA GLY A 118 5.17 -4.30 17.74
C GLY A 118 3.72 -3.95 18.04
N ILE A 119 3.39 -2.66 18.04
CA ILE A 119 2.05 -2.17 18.34
C ILE A 119 1.24 -2.10 17.05
N ASN A 120 0.06 -2.72 17.04
CA ASN A 120 -0.88 -2.65 15.92
C ASN A 120 -1.77 -1.40 16.06
N TYR A 121 -2.06 -0.77 14.93
CA TYR A 121 -2.88 0.43 14.83
C TYR A 121 -3.96 0.27 13.77
N LEU A 122 -5.12 0.82 14.08
CA LEU A 122 -6.24 0.97 13.16
C LEU A 122 -6.46 2.44 12.83
N PRO A 123 -6.84 2.76 11.57
CA PRO A 123 -7.42 4.06 11.28
C PRO A 123 -8.76 4.20 12.01
N LEU A 124 -9.11 5.40 12.45
CA LEU A 124 -10.47 5.65 12.98
C LEU A 124 -11.56 5.51 11.91
N GLY A 125 -11.20 5.76 10.65
CA GLY A 125 -12.06 5.51 9.48
C GLY A 125 -11.59 4.29 8.70
N SER A 126 -11.33 4.47 7.42
CA SER A 126 -10.69 3.48 6.55
C SER A 126 -9.21 3.79 6.29
N MET A 127 -8.47 2.84 5.71
CA MET A 127 -7.06 3.06 5.38
C MET A 127 -6.86 4.09 4.26
N SER A 128 -7.79 4.20 3.30
CA SER A 128 -7.80 5.33 2.35
C SER A 128 -8.08 6.66 3.03
N GLN A 129 -8.99 6.70 4.02
CA GLN A 129 -9.25 7.92 4.79
C GLN A 129 -8.06 8.33 5.66
N LEU A 130 -7.27 7.38 6.16
CA LEU A 130 -6.00 7.69 6.83
C LEU A 130 -5.04 8.43 5.90
N ALA A 131 -4.85 7.93 4.67
CA ALA A 131 -4.00 8.59 3.68
C ALA A 131 -4.47 10.03 3.39
N GLN A 132 -5.79 10.22 3.24
CA GLN A 132 -6.41 11.53 3.05
C GLN A 132 -6.18 12.46 4.24
N LYS A 133 -6.44 11.99 5.47
CA LYS A 133 -6.22 12.78 6.69
C LYS A 133 -4.76 13.18 6.88
N ILE A 134 -3.82 12.29 6.56
CA ILE A 134 -2.38 12.58 6.64
C ILE A 134 -2.00 13.73 5.70
N ILE A 135 -2.43 13.67 4.44
CA ILE A 135 -2.04 14.70 3.46
C ILE A 135 -2.74 16.04 3.74
N ASP A 136 -3.95 16.01 4.29
CA ASP A 136 -4.73 17.20 4.63
C ASP A 136 -4.34 17.85 5.97
N SER A 137 -3.57 17.15 6.81
CA SER A 137 -3.34 17.53 8.22
C SER A 137 -2.73 18.92 8.41
N ASN A 138 -1.95 19.40 7.44
CA ASN A 138 -1.35 20.73 7.46
C ASN A 138 -2.20 21.82 6.79
N ASN A 139 -3.51 21.56 6.56
CA ASN A 139 -4.50 22.52 6.05
C ASN A 139 -4.11 23.22 4.74
N LEU A 140 -3.50 22.45 3.83
CA LEU A 140 -2.84 22.91 2.61
C LEU A 140 -3.82 23.13 1.45
N LYS A 141 -4.99 23.72 1.72
CA LYS A 141 -6.03 23.96 0.70
C LYS A 141 -5.43 24.67 -0.52
N GLY A 142 -5.52 24.03 -1.68
CA GLY A 142 -5.05 24.57 -2.96
C GLY A 142 -3.54 24.49 -3.24
N LYS A 143 -2.73 23.85 -2.37
CA LYS A 143 -1.28 23.68 -2.60
C LYS A 143 -0.91 22.38 -3.32
N ILE A 144 -1.82 21.41 -3.32
CA ILE A 144 -1.66 20.10 -3.93
C ILE A 144 -2.70 19.95 -5.03
N ASP A 145 -2.24 19.84 -6.27
CA ASP A 145 -3.10 19.43 -7.38
C ASP A 145 -3.01 17.90 -7.50
N PHE A 146 -4.17 17.24 -7.43
CA PHE A 146 -4.28 15.79 -7.51
C PHE A 146 -4.62 15.35 -8.93
N PHE A 147 -3.79 14.48 -9.50
CA PHE A 147 -4.00 13.85 -10.80
C PHE A 147 -4.21 12.36 -10.61
N PHE A 148 -5.45 11.97 -10.31
CA PHE A 148 -5.85 10.56 -10.24
C PHE A 148 -6.02 9.96 -11.63
N GLU A 149 -6.06 8.63 -11.72
CA GLU A 149 -6.19 7.87 -12.96
C GLU A 149 -5.13 8.23 -14.02
N THR A 150 -3.98 8.73 -13.56
CA THR A 150 -2.93 9.27 -14.42
C THR A 150 -1.67 8.41 -14.30
N LEU A 151 -1.37 7.64 -15.35
CA LEU A 151 -0.16 6.84 -15.44
C LEU A 151 0.95 7.64 -16.14
N ILE A 152 2.05 7.93 -15.44
CA ILE A 152 3.28 8.43 -16.06
C ILE A 152 3.98 7.30 -16.81
N VAL A 153 4.45 7.57 -18.02
CA VAL A 153 5.09 6.59 -18.92
C VAL A 153 6.49 6.99 -19.36
N ASP A 154 6.82 8.28 -19.36
CA ASP A 154 8.13 8.80 -19.76
C ASP A 154 8.63 9.87 -18.79
N LEU A 155 9.96 9.95 -18.65
CA LEU A 155 10.67 10.92 -17.82
C LEU A 155 11.81 11.54 -18.63
N LYS A 156 12.00 12.84 -18.52
CA LYS A 156 13.16 13.57 -19.07
C LYS A 156 13.65 14.59 -18.05
N PHE A 157 14.96 14.82 -18.01
CA PHE A 157 15.56 15.86 -17.17
C PHE A 157 16.42 16.78 -18.03
N ASN A 158 15.91 17.98 -18.29
CA ASN A 158 16.54 18.96 -19.18
C ASN A 158 16.60 20.31 -18.45
N ASN A 159 17.69 21.07 -18.63
CA ASN A 159 17.81 22.43 -18.08
C ASN A 159 17.50 22.56 -16.59
N LYS A 160 17.89 21.56 -15.78
CA LYS A 160 17.62 21.47 -14.33
C LYS A 160 16.13 21.34 -13.95
N GLU A 161 15.29 20.92 -14.88
CA GLU A 161 13.87 20.64 -14.68
C GLU A 161 13.51 19.24 -15.19
N TRP A 162 12.55 18.62 -14.51
CA TRP A 162 11.90 17.38 -14.91
C TRP A 162 10.73 17.67 -15.84
N LEU A 163 10.59 16.84 -16.87
CA LEU A 163 9.40 16.71 -17.70
C LEU A 163 8.89 15.28 -17.58
N LEU A 164 7.65 15.13 -17.13
CA LEU A 164 6.96 13.85 -17.03
C LEU A 164 5.84 13.81 -18.06
N THR A 165 5.71 12.70 -18.78
CA THR A 165 4.64 12.50 -19.75
C THR A 165 3.73 11.36 -19.31
N SER A 166 2.44 11.63 -19.24
CA SER A 166 1.42 10.63 -18.95
C SER A 166 1.05 9.80 -20.19
N LYS A 167 0.45 8.63 -19.98
CA LYS A 167 -0.05 7.76 -21.05
C LYS A 167 -1.05 8.47 -21.97
N ASN A 168 -1.83 9.42 -21.43
CA ASN A 168 -2.82 10.19 -22.17
C ASN A 168 -2.23 11.47 -22.80
N GLY A 169 -0.92 11.68 -22.72
CA GLY A 169 -0.23 12.80 -23.36
C GLY A 169 -0.20 14.11 -22.57
N CYS A 170 -0.68 14.14 -21.32
CA CYS A 170 -0.48 15.30 -20.43
C CYS A 170 0.99 15.39 -20.00
N GLU A 171 1.49 16.62 -19.91
CA GLU A 171 2.87 16.92 -19.54
C GLU A 171 2.94 17.69 -18.22
N PHE A 172 3.88 17.29 -17.36
CA PHE A 172 4.11 17.90 -16.05
C PHE A 172 5.57 18.32 -15.95
N LYS A 173 5.81 19.58 -15.64
CA LYS A 173 7.13 20.17 -15.45
C LYS A 173 7.37 20.46 -13.98
N SER A 174 8.55 20.13 -13.47
CA SER A 174 8.92 20.48 -12.11
C SER A 174 10.41 20.64 -11.88
N LYS A 175 10.79 21.39 -10.84
CA LYS A 175 12.20 21.48 -10.41
C LYS A 175 12.64 20.23 -9.66
N TYR A 176 11.76 19.67 -8.85
CA TYR A 176 11.99 18.47 -8.05
C TYR A 176 11.01 17.36 -8.41
N LEU A 177 11.48 16.13 -8.32
CA LEU A 177 10.69 14.93 -8.55
C LEU A 177 10.82 13.99 -7.35
N ILE A 178 9.70 13.49 -6.83
CA ILE A 178 9.66 12.49 -5.78
C ILE A 178 8.97 11.23 -6.30
N CYS A 179 9.69 10.12 -6.27
CA CYS A 179 9.16 8.82 -6.64
C CYS A 179 8.82 8.05 -5.36
N SER A 180 7.53 8.06 -4.99
CA SER A 180 6.99 7.25 -3.88
C SER A 180 6.64 5.81 -4.31
N THR A 181 6.60 5.60 -5.62
CA THR A 181 6.48 4.30 -6.29
C THR A 181 7.77 3.97 -7.03
N ASN A 182 8.09 2.68 -7.15
CA ASN A 182 9.26 2.22 -7.90
C ASN A 182 8.94 1.74 -9.32
N LEU A 183 7.70 1.91 -9.81
CA LEU A 183 7.29 1.39 -11.14
C LEU A 183 8.25 1.87 -12.24
N LEU A 184 8.52 3.18 -12.32
CA LEU A 184 9.36 3.79 -13.37
C LEU A 184 10.87 3.56 -13.19
N LEU A 185 11.26 2.86 -12.12
CA LEU A 185 12.63 2.53 -11.77
C LEU A 185 12.91 1.04 -11.88
N HIS A 186 11.88 0.22 -11.89
CA HIS A 186 12.00 -1.23 -11.78
C HIS A 186 11.81 -1.90 -13.15
N LYS A 187 12.48 -3.04 -13.38
CA LYS A 187 12.31 -3.88 -14.58
C LYS A 187 10.87 -4.31 -14.91
N ARG A 188 9.92 -4.15 -13.98
CA ARG A 188 8.49 -4.41 -14.20
C ARG A 188 7.86 -3.38 -15.14
N SER A 189 8.42 -2.17 -15.21
CA SER A 189 7.99 -1.15 -16.18
C SER A 189 8.06 -1.65 -17.61
N LEU A 190 9.11 -2.41 -17.98
CA LEU A 190 9.31 -2.92 -19.33
C LEU A 190 8.08 -3.67 -19.85
N LYS A 191 7.60 -4.64 -19.07
CA LYS A 191 6.40 -5.42 -19.40
C LYS A 191 5.11 -4.64 -19.23
N ILE A 192 5.00 -3.80 -18.18
CA ILE A 192 3.75 -3.07 -17.88
C ILE A 192 3.47 -1.97 -18.90
N LEU A 193 4.52 -1.30 -19.37
CA LEU A 193 4.45 -0.15 -20.28
C LEU A 193 4.75 -0.54 -21.73
N ASN A 194 5.16 -1.80 -21.98
CA ASN A 194 5.60 -2.29 -23.29
C ASN A 194 6.75 -1.46 -23.89
N ILE A 195 7.82 -1.31 -23.12
CA ILE A 195 9.01 -0.54 -23.47
C ILE A 195 10.28 -1.38 -23.27
N ASN A 196 11.36 -1.02 -23.96
CA ASN A 196 12.64 -1.74 -23.92
C ASN A 196 13.65 -1.18 -22.91
N GLN A 197 13.37 -0.03 -22.29
CA GLN A 197 14.26 0.62 -21.33
C GLN A 197 13.47 1.17 -20.13
N ILE A 198 14.05 1.07 -18.93
CA ILE A 198 13.45 1.63 -17.71
C ILE A 198 13.36 3.16 -17.83
N PRO A 199 12.20 3.80 -17.57
CA PRO A 199 12.03 5.24 -17.79
C PRO A 199 13.04 6.11 -17.06
N LEU A 200 13.37 5.81 -15.80
CA LEU A 200 14.41 6.57 -15.07
C LEU A 200 15.80 6.39 -15.70
N ARG A 201 16.14 5.19 -16.20
CA ARG A 201 17.41 4.94 -16.89
C ARG A 201 17.50 5.69 -18.21
N LYS A 202 16.38 5.82 -18.92
CA LYS A 202 16.30 6.65 -20.13
C LYS A 202 16.53 8.14 -19.80
N ALA A 203 15.96 8.63 -18.69
CA ALA A 203 16.13 10.02 -18.26
C ALA A 203 17.55 10.31 -17.72
N ILE A 204 18.17 9.33 -17.07
CA ILE A 204 19.51 9.43 -16.47
C ILE A 204 20.35 8.24 -16.95
N PRO A 205 21.16 8.43 -18.03
CA PRO A 205 21.99 7.37 -18.59
C PRO A 205 23.00 6.79 -17.59
N LEU A 206 23.44 5.56 -17.85
CA LEU A 206 24.43 4.85 -17.03
C LEU A 206 25.70 5.68 -16.84
N ASN A 207 26.30 5.66 -15.65
CA ASN A 207 27.51 6.39 -15.27
C ASN A 207 27.35 7.91 -15.10
N HIS A 208 26.13 8.47 -15.27
CA HIS A 208 25.90 9.89 -15.03
C HIS A 208 25.64 10.24 -13.56
N ASP A 209 25.20 9.27 -12.74
CA ASP A 209 25.03 9.42 -11.29
C ASP A 209 25.15 8.06 -10.59
N LYS A 210 26.22 7.90 -9.80
CA LYS A 210 26.51 6.66 -9.08
C LYS A 210 25.37 6.24 -8.15
N LYS A 211 24.65 7.17 -7.53
CA LYS A 211 23.52 6.81 -6.66
C LYS A 211 22.36 6.25 -7.46
N ILE A 212 22.03 6.87 -8.60
CA ILE A 212 20.97 6.38 -9.48
C ILE A 212 21.33 5.00 -10.03
N ASP A 213 22.58 4.79 -10.41
CA ASP A 213 23.07 3.48 -10.85
C ASP A 213 22.93 2.41 -9.77
N LEU A 214 23.35 2.72 -8.55
CA LEU A 214 23.19 1.81 -7.41
C LEU A 214 21.71 1.50 -7.13
N ILE A 215 20.83 2.52 -7.08
CA ILE A 215 19.39 2.30 -6.85
C ILE A 215 18.81 1.34 -7.89
N LEU A 216 19.12 1.55 -9.17
CA LEU A 216 18.61 0.70 -10.25
C LEU A 216 19.14 -0.73 -10.16
N ASN A 217 20.38 -0.93 -9.69
CA ASN A 217 20.94 -2.25 -9.43
C ASN A 217 20.26 -2.94 -8.24
N TYR A 218 20.03 -2.25 -7.12
CA TYR A 218 19.26 -2.85 -6.01
C TYR A 218 17.83 -3.20 -6.45
N LEU A 219 17.19 -2.34 -7.25
CA LEU A 219 15.84 -2.59 -7.76
C LEU A 219 15.78 -3.66 -8.86
N SER A 220 16.90 -4.03 -9.51
CA SER A 220 16.93 -5.17 -10.43
C SER A 220 16.85 -6.50 -9.68
N GLU A 221 17.45 -6.55 -8.49
CA GLU A 221 17.48 -7.73 -7.61
C GLU A 221 16.26 -7.83 -6.70
N GLN A 222 15.60 -6.70 -6.42
CA GLN A 222 14.37 -6.69 -5.65
C GLN A 222 13.23 -7.37 -6.40
N SER A 223 12.45 -8.17 -5.67
CA SER A 223 11.25 -8.86 -6.16
C SER A 223 10.00 -8.36 -5.45
N PHE A 224 8.84 -8.82 -5.90
CA PHE A 224 7.57 -8.43 -5.31
C PHE A 224 6.64 -9.62 -5.17
N ILE A 225 5.99 -9.74 -4.02
CA ILE A 225 5.01 -10.79 -3.76
C ILE A 225 3.71 -10.44 -4.48
N PRO A 226 3.22 -11.27 -5.42
CA PRO A 226 1.88 -11.12 -5.96
C PRO A 226 0.85 -11.62 -4.94
N ARG A 227 -0.28 -10.91 -4.82
CA ARG A 227 -1.39 -11.33 -3.96
C ARG A 227 -2.73 -11.16 -4.68
N LEU A 228 -3.67 -12.06 -4.39
CA LEU A 228 -5.08 -11.83 -4.64
C LEU A 228 -5.79 -11.57 -3.32
N SER A 229 -6.76 -10.66 -3.38
CA SER A 229 -7.66 -10.39 -2.26
C SER A 229 -9.09 -10.60 -2.74
N PHE A 230 -9.84 -11.43 -2.01
CA PHE A 230 -11.26 -11.68 -2.23
C PHE A 230 -12.05 -10.90 -1.20
N LEU A 231 -12.82 -9.92 -1.67
CA LEU A 231 -13.69 -9.09 -0.88
C LEU A 231 -15.08 -9.71 -0.93
N ILE A 232 -15.49 -10.32 0.17
CA ILE A 232 -16.77 -11.02 0.32
C ILE A 232 -17.72 -10.04 1.02
N TYR A 233 -18.80 -9.69 0.33
CA TYR A 233 -19.90 -8.89 0.86
C TYR A 233 -20.94 -9.87 1.38
N THR A 234 -20.98 -10.03 2.70
CA THR A 234 -21.83 -11.05 3.30
C THR A 234 -23.30 -10.62 3.25
N ASN A 235 -24.18 -11.62 3.27
CA ASN A 235 -25.61 -11.43 3.49
C ASN A 235 -25.91 -10.68 4.79
N GLU A 236 -27.09 -10.06 4.86
CA GLU A 236 -27.47 -9.15 5.96
C GLU A 236 -27.47 -9.84 7.33
N ASN A 237 -27.77 -11.13 7.36
CA ASN A 237 -27.85 -11.93 8.58
C ASN A 237 -26.51 -12.59 8.96
N TYR A 238 -25.44 -12.37 8.21
CA TYR A 238 -24.14 -12.95 8.55
C TYR A 238 -23.51 -12.21 9.73
N SER A 239 -23.31 -12.93 10.84
CA SER A 239 -22.64 -12.45 12.04
C SER A 239 -21.60 -13.46 12.52
N TYR A 240 -20.81 -13.08 13.53
CA TYR A 240 -20.07 -14.07 14.31
C TYR A 240 -21.02 -14.98 15.09
N LYS A 241 -20.52 -16.15 15.49
CA LYS A 241 -21.21 -17.06 16.42
C LYS A 241 -21.17 -16.56 17.87
N ASP A 242 -20.19 -15.72 18.20
CA ASP A 242 -20.01 -15.09 19.52
C ASP A 242 -20.40 -13.60 19.51
N PHE A 243 -20.49 -12.99 20.70
CA PHE A 243 -20.81 -11.57 20.88
C PHE A 243 -19.58 -10.67 20.69
N TYR A 244 -19.01 -10.68 19.48
CA TYR A 244 -17.83 -9.88 19.17
C TYR A 244 -18.17 -8.50 18.57
N SER A 245 -17.81 -7.42 19.25
CA SER A 245 -18.19 -6.04 18.88
C SER A 245 -17.09 -5.19 18.23
N LYS A 246 -15.83 -5.63 18.28
CA LYS A 246 -14.70 -4.82 17.78
C LYS A 246 -14.72 -4.68 16.25
N LYS A 247 -13.96 -3.69 15.74
CA LYS A 247 -13.98 -3.29 14.31
C LYS A 247 -13.43 -4.37 13.39
N GLN A 248 -12.35 -5.06 13.79
CA GLN A 248 -11.74 -6.11 12.99
C GLN A 248 -11.57 -7.40 13.79
N ARG A 249 -11.39 -8.52 13.09
CA ARG A 249 -10.93 -9.78 13.67
C ARG A 249 -10.06 -10.51 12.65
N TYR A 250 -8.90 -10.99 13.09
CA TYR A 250 -7.87 -11.50 12.19
C TYR A 250 -7.66 -12.99 12.36
N PHE A 251 -7.54 -13.68 11.24
CA PHE A 251 -7.18 -15.10 11.19
C PHE A 251 -6.00 -15.27 10.24
N PHE A 252 -4.84 -15.57 10.80
CA PHE A 252 -3.63 -15.90 10.03
C PHE A 252 -3.47 -17.40 9.96
N LEU A 253 -3.23 -17.93 8.77
CA LEU A 253 -3.05 -19.36 8.56
C LEU A 253 -1.57 -19.70 8.67
N ARG A 254 -1.24 -20.81 9.36
CA ARG A 254 0.12 -21.38 9.29
C ARG A 254 0.33 -22.12 7.97
N LYS A 255 1.60 -22.27 7.56
CA LYS A 255 2.01 -22.81 6.25
C LYS A 255 1.29 -24.09 5.83
N ASN A 256 1.00 -25.00 6.76
CA ASN A 256 0.24 -26.22 6.48
C ASN A 256 -1.20 -25.94 6.04
N LEU A 257 -1.91 -25.05 6.74
CA LEU A 257 -3.26 -24.62 6.35
C LEU A 257 -3.24 -23.68 5.13
N GLU A 258 -2.22 -22.81 5.02
CA GLU A 258 -2.02 -22.01 3.81
C GLU A 258 -1.88 -22.92 2.58
N ASN A 259 -1.11 -24.00 2.67
CA ASN A 259 -0.93 -24.95 1.58
C ASN A 259 -2.20 -25.73 1.26
N LYS A 260 -2.99 -26.10 2.28
CA LYS A 260 -4.25 -26.86 2.13
C LYS A 260 -5.37 -26.01 1.53
N TYR A 261 -5.64 -24.83 2.12
CA TYR A 261 -6.79 -23.99 1.76
C TYR A 261 -6.44 -22.86 0.79
N LYS A 262 -5.15 -22.62 0.55
CA LYS A 262 -4.60 -21.59 -0.33
C LYS A 262 -4.84 -20.16 0.17
N PHE A 263 -5.17 -19.96 1.45
CA PHE A 263 -5.32 -18.63 2.06
C PHE A 263 -4.12 -18.30 2.95
N GLU A 264 -3.66 -17.05 2.93
CA GLU A 264 -2.62 -16.52 3.84
C GLU A 264 -3.27 -15.98 5.11
N ARG A 265 -4.30 -15.16 4.94
CA ARG A 265 -5.03 -14.54 6.05
C ARG A 265 -6.45 -14.19 5.65
N ILE A 266 -7.29 -14.11 6.66
CA ILE A 266 -8.71 -13.75 6.55
C ILE A 266 -8.98 -12.67 7.58
N ILE A 267 -9.49 -11.53 7.11
CA ILE A 267 -9.78 -10.37 7.95
C ILE A 267 -11.27 -10.10 7.86
N PHE A 268 -11.92 -10.09 9.01
CA PHE A 268 -13.29 -9.64 9.15
C PHE A 268 -13.29 -8.14 9.49
N GLN A 269 -14.15 -7.37 8.84
CA GLN A 269 -14.22 -5.92 8.96
C GLN A 269 -15.68 -5.50 9.17
N ARG A 270 -16.01 -5.10 10.40
CA ARG A 270 -17.33 -4.57 10.75
C ARG A 270 -17.53 -3.22 10.07
N GLN A 271 -18.61 -3.09 9.31
CA GLN A 271 -18.99 -1.88 8.59
C GLN A 271 -19.75 -0.92 9.52
N ASP A 272 -19.96 0.32 9.08
CA ASP A 272 -20.62 1.35 9.89
C ASP A 272 -22.11 1.02 10.12
N ASN A 273 -22.71 0.21 9.24
CA ASN A 273 -24.06 -0.35 9.37
C ASN A 273 -24.09 -1.71 10.10
N ASN A 274 -23.05 -2.05 10.87
CA ASN A 274 -22.87 -3.31 11.59
C ASN A 274 -22.77 -4.60 10.74
N LYS A 275 -22.90 -4.53 9.41
CA LYS A 275 -22.64 -5.69 8.53
C LYS A 275 -21.17 -6.10 8.60
N LEU A 276 -20.89 -7.37 8.32
CA LEU A 276 -19.56 -7.95 8.50
C LEU A 276 -18.90 -8.31 7.17
N GLY A 277 -17.89 -7.56 6.76
CA GLY A 277 -17.18 -7.84 5.51
C GLY A 277 -16.03 -8.79 5.74
N ILE A 278 -15.70 -9.59 4.74
CA ILE A 278 -14.57 -10.51 4.84
C ILE A 278 -13.60 -10.24 3.70
N VAL A 279 -12.32 -10.12 4.03
CA VAL A 279 -11.24 -10.04 3.05
C VAL A 279 -10.33 -11.24 3.22
N VAL A 280 -10.32 -12.12 2.23
CA VAL A 280 -9.45 -13.29 2.17
C VAL A 280 -8.24 -12.94 1.28
N HIS A 281 -7.04 -13.13 1.80
CA HIS A 281 -5.80 -12.90 1.06
C HIS A 281 -5.13 -14.23 0.69
N THR A 282 -4.50 -14.26 -0.48
CA THR A 282 -3.62 -15.35 -0.88
C THR A 282 -2.38 -14.83 -1.60
N LYS A 283 -1.24 -15.43 -1.27
CA LYS A 283 0.04 -15.29 -1.98
C LYS A 283 0.46 -16.58 -2.70
N ASN A 284 -0.42 -17.59 -2.76
CA ASN A 284 -0.08 -18.88 -3.36
C ASN A 284 -0.03 -18.74 -4.90
N ILE A 285 1.17 -18.82 -5.47
CA ILE A 285 1.41 -18.53 -6.90
C ILE A 285 0.62 -19.47 -7.82
N GLU A 286 0.56 -20.77 -7.51
CA GLU A 286 -0.21 -21.74 -8.30
C GLU A 286 -1.69 -21.39 -8.33
N PHE A 287 -2.25 -21.02 -7.17
CA PHE A 287 -3.64 -20.61 -7.05
C PHE A 287 -3.92 -19.29 -7.78
N ILE A 288 -2.99 -18.34 -7.70
CA ILE A 288 -3.07 -17.07 -8.45
C ILE A 288 -3.03 -17.34 -9.96
N ASN A 289 -2.12 -18.18 -10.44
CA ASN A 289 -2.02 -18.54 -11.85
C ASN A 289 -3.26 -19.29 -12.33
N SER A 290 -3.78 -20.21 -11.52
CA SER A 290 -5.04 -20.91 -11.79
C SER A 290 -6.20 -19.93 -11.96
N TYR A 291 -6.29 -18.89 -11.12
CA TYR A 291 -7.29 -17.83 -11.29
C TYR A 291 -7.07 -17.02 -12.57
N MET A 292 -5.83 -16.62 -12.86
CA MET A 292 -5.51 -15.84 -14.04
C MET A 292 -5.84 -16.57 -15.35
N ASN A 293 -5.77 -17.90 -15.33
CA ASN A 293 -6.08 -18.77 -16.46
C ASN A 293 -7.53 -19.28 -16.45
N ALA A 294 -8.31 -19.02 -15.40
CA ALA A 294 -9.66 -19.53 -15.26
C ALA A 294 -10.60 -18.84 -16.27
N LYS A 295 -11.32 -19.64 -17.06
CA LYS A 295 -12.36 -19.14 -17.98
C LYS A 295 -13.68 -18.81 -17.28
N HIS A 296 -13.91 -19.36 -16.08
CA HIS A 296 -15.18 -19.26 -15.35
C HIS A 296 -15.00 -18.72 -13.93
N GLU A 297 -15.21 -17.41 -13.76
CA GLU A 297 -15.09 -16.72 -12.47
C GLU A 297 -16.05 -17.28 -11.40
N LYS A 298 -17.28 -17.69 -11.80
CA LYS A 298 -18.29 -18.24 -10.88
C LYS A 298 -17.82 -19.51 -10.17
N VAL A 299 -17.24 -20.46 -10.91
CA VAL A 299 -16.69 -21.70 -10.37
C VAL A 299 -15.54 -21.40 -9.40
N PHE A 300 -14.72 -20.41 -9.74
CA PHE A 300 -13.62 -19.98 -8.88
C PHE A 300 -14.13 -19.39 -7.56
N LYS A 301 -15.17 -18.54 -7.60
CA LYS A 301 -15.81 -17.98 -6.39
C LYS A 301 -16.39 -19.07 -5.50
N GLN A 302 -17.06 -20.07 -6.08
CA GLN A 302 -17.57 -21.23 -5.33
C GLN A 302 -16.43 -22.00 -4.63
N LYS A 303 -15.27 -22.16 -5.29
CA LYS A 303 -14.09 -22.79 -4.67
C LYS A 303 -13.59 -22.01 -3.46
N ILE A 304 -13.61 -20.67 -3.50
CA ILE A 304 -13.25 -19.82 -2.36
C ILE A 304 -14.20 -20.07 -1.18
N ILE A 305 -15.51 -20.05 -1.42
CA ILE A 305 -16.54 -20.28 -0.39
C ILE A 305 -16.42 -21.69 0.20
N THR A 306 -16.24 -22.71 -0.65
CA THR A 306 -16.04 -24.09 -0.21
C THR A 306 -14.80 -24.23 0.67
N ASN A 307 -13.65 -23.66 0.27
CA ASN A 307 -12.43 -23.71 1.07
C ASN A 307 -12.58 -22.96 2.40
N PHE A 308 -13.27 -21.81 2.39
CA PHE A 308 -13.57 -21.04 3.60
C PHE A 308 -14.43 -21.85 4.57
N ASN A 309 -15.52 -22.45 4.07
CA ASN A 309 -16.44 -23.24 4.89
C ASN A 309 -15.76 -24.48 5.47
N LYS A 310 -14.89 -25.16 4.70
CA LYS A 310 -14.09 -26.28 5.19
C LYS A 310 -13.05 -25.86 6.24
N LEU A 311 -12.46 -24.67 6.10
CA LEU A 311 -11.52 -24.13 7.07
C LEU A 311 -12.19 -23.87 8.43
N PHE A 312 -13.45 -23.41 8.42
CA PHE A 312 -14.18 -23.00 9.62
C PHE A 312 -15.30 -23.95 10.06
N GLU A 313 -15.33 -25.18 9.53
CA GLU A 313 -16.43 -26.13 9.76
C GLU A 313 -16.71 -26.36 11.26
N ASN A 314 -15.66 -26.58 12.04
CA ASN A 314 -15.72 -26.81 13.50
C ASN A 314 -15.31 -25.58 14.31
N ASN A 315 -15.31 -24.39 13.72
CA ASN A 315 -14.88 -23.17 14.41
C ASN A 315 -15.98 -22.60 15.30
N SER A 316 -15.63 -22.19 16.53
CA SER A 316 -16.58 -21.67 17.52
C SER A 316 -17.03 -20.23 17.29
N VAL A 317 -16.34 -19.45 16.45
CA VAL A 317 -16.60 -18.00 16.28
C VAL A 317 -17.05 -17.60 14.86
N VAL A 318 -16.71 -18.38 13.84
CA VAL A 318 -17.00 -18.08 12.43
C VAL A 318 -18.18 -18.91 11.91
N ASN A 319 -19.15 -18.24 11.28
CA ASN A 319 -20.26 -18.88 10.56
C ASN A 319 -19.88 -19.28 9.13
N LYS A 320 -20.58 -20.29 8.59
CA LYS A 320 -20.43 -20.70 7.19
C LYS A 320 -20.96 -19.60 6.27
N LEU A 321 -20.27 -19.39 5.15
CA LEU A 321 -20.74 -18.57 4.04
C LEU A 321 -21.71 -19.34 3.15
N THR A 322 -22.56 -18.60 2.47
CA THR A 322 -23.51 -19.11 1.48
C THR A 322 -22.95 -18.90 0.07
N PHE A 323 -23.45 -19.65 -0.91
CA PHE A 323 -23.02 -19.49 -2.31
C PHE A 323 -23.60 -18.23 -3.00
N ASP A 324 -24.54 -17.56 -2.34
CA ASP A 324 -25.13 -16.29 -2.80
C ASP A 324 -24.30 -15.07 -2.36
N ASP A 325 -23.33 -15.26 -1.45
CA ASP A 325 -22.43 -14.18 -1.03
C ASP A 325 -21.58 -13.70 -2.21
N GLU A 326 -21.62 -12.38 -2.43
CA GLU A 326 -20.98 -11.76 -3.58
C GLU A 326 -19.49 -11.52 -3.33
N ILE A 327 -18.66 -11.78 -4.34
CA ILE A 327 -17.20 -11.66 -4.22
C ILE A 327 -16.67 -10.69 -5.28
N SER A 328 -15.93 -9.68 -4.83
CA SER A 328 -15.04 -8.88 -5.68
C SER A 328 -13.60 -9.36 -5.54
N ILE A 329 -12.84 -9.31 -6.63
CA ILE A 329 -11.45 -9.79 -6.63
C ILE A 329 -10.50 -8.63 -6.94
N MET A 330 -9.51 -8.41 -6.07
CA MET A 330 -8.43 -7.45 -6.28
C MET A 330 -7.12 -8.17 -6.59
N LYS A 331 -6.44 -7.72 -7.64
CA LYS A 331 -5.14 -8.23 -8.09
C LYS A 331 -4.01 -7.29 -7.67
N TRP A 332 -3.18 -7.74 -6.75
CA TRP A 332 -1.97 -7.03 -6.34
C TRP A 332 -0.74 -7.65 -6.99
N ARG A 333 -0.32 -7.10 -8.14
CA ARG A 333 0.89 -7.57 -8.85
C ARG A 333 2.19 -7.35 -8.06
N ALA A 334 2.17 -6.38 -7.15
CA ALA A 334 3.30 -6.01 -6.32
C ALA A 334 2.79 -5.57 -4.95
N SER A 335 2.33 -6.54 -4.16
CA SER A 335 1.71 -6.27 -2.87
C SER A 335 2.72 -5.90 -1.78
N GLN A 336 3.93 -6.45 -1.84
CA GLN A 336 4.99 -6.23 -0.86
C GLN A 336 6.34 -6.47 -1.57
N PRO A 337 7.34 -5.61 -1.38
CA PRO A 337 8.71 -5.88 -1.83
C PRO A 337 9.28 -7.08 -1.07
N SER A 338 10.16 -7.82 -1.72
CA SER A 338 10.89 -8.96 -1.16
C SER A 338 12.31 -9.01 -1.71
N GLY A 339 13.20 -9.67 -0.98
CA GLY A 339 14.64 -9.66 -1.28
C GLY A 339 15.33 -8.46 -0.65
N ILE A 340 16.28 -7.87 -1.37
CA ILE A 340 17.10 -6.78 -0.85
C ILE A 340 16.33 -5.45 -0.82
N GLY A 341 16.42 -4.73 0.29
CA GLY A 341 15.92 -3.36 0.41
C GLY A 341 16.92 -2.38 -0.19
N VAL A 342 16.45 -1.24 -0.68
CA VAL A 342 17.35 -0.18 -1.15
C VAL A 342 17.91 0.59 0.05
N PRO A 343 19.22 0.86 0.12
CA PRO A 343 19.79 1.65 1.21
C PRO A 343 19.21 3.05 1.32
N LEU A 344 18.88 3.48 2.55
CA LEU A 344 18.32 4.81 2.82
C LEU A 344 19.30 5.94 2.42
N SER A 345 20.60 5.69 2.37
CA SER A 345 21.61 6.66 1.90
C SER A 345 21.43 7.06 0.41
N LEU A 346 20.71 6.25 -0.36
CA LEU A 346 20.47 6.46 -1.79
C LEU A 346 19.17 7.24 -2.08
N GLN A 347 18.39 7.61 -1.07
CA GLN A 347 17.08 8.25 -1.24
C GLN A 347 17.05 9.56 -2.04
N PHE A 348 18.18 10.23 -2.24
CA PHE A 348 18.20 11.52 -2.93
C PHE A 348 19.44 11.70 -3.81
N SER A 349 19.21 12.10 -5.07
CA SER A 349 20.23 12.65 -5.96
C SER A 349 20.06 14.17 -6.05
N ARG A 350 21.08 14.90 -5.55
CA ARG A 350 21.13 16.36 -5.65
C ARG A 350 21.35 16.84 -7.08
N LYS A 351 22.17 16.12 -7.85
CA LYS A 351 22.49 16.44 -9.26
C LYS A 351 21.21 16.48 -10.12
N TYR A 352 20.32 15.52 -9.90
CA TYR A 352 19.08 15.38 -10.66
C TYR A 352 17.82 15.84 -9.90
N ARG A 353 17.96 16.39 -8.69
CA ARG A 353 16.84 16.90 -7.88
C ARG A 353 15.70 15.88 -7.73
N ILE A 354 16.05 14.61 -7.55
CA ILE A 354 15.11 13.50 -7.47
C ILE A 354 15.25 12.76 -6.14
N GLY A 355 14.10 12.55 -5.49
CA GLY A 355 13.97 11.85 -4.22
C GLY A 355 13.15 10.57 -4.34
N PHE A 356 13.39 9.63 -3.42
CA PHE A 356 12.79 8.30 -3.42
C PHE A 356 12.34 7.91 -2.01
N CYS A 357 11.09 7.49 -1.88
CA CYS A 357 10.55 6.97 -0.62
C CYS A 357 9.56 5.83 -0.89
N GLY A 358 9.20 5.11 0.16
CA GLY A 358 8.33 3.94 0.08
C GLY A 358 8.84 2.81 0.97
N ASP A 359 8.02 1.78 1.09
CA ASP A 359 8.32 0.59 1.89
C ASP A 359 9.42 -0.32 1.29
N TRP A 360 9.96 0.00 0.12
CA TRP A 360 10.98 -0.79 -0.58
C TRP A 360 12.42 -0.42 -0.20
N PHE A 361 12.58 0.48 0.77
CA PHE A 361 13.86 0.79 1.41
C PHE A 361 14.17 -0.17 2.54
N GLU A 362 15.45 -0.52 2.69
CA GLU A 362 15.92 -1.42 3.74
C GLU A 362 15.66 -0.85 5.15
N GLY A 363 15.75 -1.74 6.14
CA GLY A 363 15.63 -1.40 7.54
C GLY A 363 14.38 -1.96 8.19
N GLU A 364 14.15 -1.53 9.43
CA GLU A 364 12.95 -1.90 10.17
C GLU A 364 11.71 -1.36 9.46
N GLY A 365 10.74 -2.24 9.20
CA GLY A 365 9.55 -1.88 8.44
C GLY A 365 9.66 -2.04 6.93
N PHE A 366 10.74 -2.63 6.38
CA PHE A 366 10.81 -3.02 4.97
C PHE A 366 9.57 -3.84 4.57
N GLY A 367 8.92 -3.44 3.47
CA GLY A 367 7.68 -4.00 2.98
C GLY A 367 6.43 -3.72 3.83
N ARG A 368 6.52 -2.81 4.82
CA ARG A 368 5.42 -2.44 5.70
C ARG A 368 5.15 -0.93 5.66
N ILE A 369 3.99 -0.54 6.19
CA ILE A 369 3.61 0.87 6.33
C ILE A 369 4.61 1.62 7.22
N GLU A 370 5.20 0.98 8.23
CA GLU A 370 6.29 1.54 9.04
C GLU A 370 7.45 2.05 8.16
N GLY A 371 7.99 1.21 7.28
CA GLY A 371 9.08 1.61 6.37
C GLY A 371 8.62 2.66 5.36
N SER A 372 7.36 2.61 4.92
CA SER A 372 6.77 3.65 4.07
C SER A 372 6.73 5.02 4.76
N ILE A 373 6.39 5.07 6.05
CA ILE A 373 6.36 6.29 6.85
C ILE A 373 7.79 6.77 7.08
N LEU A 374 8.65 5.91 7.63
CA LEU A 374 10.01 6.28 8.01
C LEU A 374 10.84 6.75 6.81
N SER A 375 10.78 6.05 5.68
CA SER A 375 11.49 6.48 4.46
C SER A 375 11.02 7.85 3.97
N ALA A 376 9.73 8.18 4.09
CA ALA A 376 9.19 9.48 3.70
C ALA A 376 9.67 10.60 4.64
N LEU A 377 9.64 10.36 5.96
CA LEU A 377 10.14 11.32 6.95
C LEU A 377 11.64 11.62 6.75
N ILE A 378 12.46 10.58 6.59
CA ILE A 378 13.91 10.75 6.35
C ILE A 378 14.19 11.49 5.03
N LEU A 379 13.43 11.19 3.97
CA LEU A 379 13.60 11.89 2.69
C LEU A 379 13.27 13.38 2.83
N GLU A 380 12.24 13.71 3.60
CA GLU A 380 11.81 15.08 3.83
C GLU A 380 12.88 15.91 4.56
N GLU A 381 13.49 15.38 5.62
CA GLU A 381 14.60 16.02 6.32
C GLU A 381 15.79 16.28 5.38
N LYS A 382 16.14 15.29 4.54
CA LYS A 382 17.22 15.41 3.55
C LYS A 382 16.97 16.51 2.53
N ILE A 383 15.72 16.69 2.10
CA ILE A 383 15.37 17.66 1.08
C ILE A 383 15.29 19.08 1.67
N ASN A 384 14.67 19.25 2.84
CA ASN A 384 14.60 20.57 3.48
C ASN A 384 15.97 21.14 3.84
N GLY A 385 16.94 20.28 4.21
CA GLY A 385 18.32 20.71 4.41
C GLY A 385 19.00 21.27 3.16
N LEU A 386 18.43 21.04 1.96
CA LEU A 386 19.02 21.37 0.67
C LEU A 386 18.24 22.41 -0.14
N ILE A 387 16.95 22.61 0.14
CA ILE A 387 16.09 23.63 -0.47
C ILE A 387 16.00 24.79 0.52
N LYS A 388 16.99 25.68 0.51
CA LYS A 388 16.89 27.02 1.08
C LYS A 388 16.83 28.04 -0.04
#